data_AF-E4LJY9-F1
#
_entry.id   AF-E4LJY9-F1
#
_cell.length_a   1.000
_cell.length_b   1.000
_cell.length_c   1.000
_cell.angle_alpha   90.00
_cell.angle_beta   90.00
_cell.angle_gamma   90.00
#
_symmetry.space_group_name_H-M   'P 1'
#
loop_
_entity.id
_entity.type
_entity.pdbx_description
1 polymer ?
#
loop_
_entity_poly.entity_id
_entity_poly.type
_entity_poly.pdbx_seq_one_letter_code
_entity_poly.pdbx_strand_id
1 'polypeptide(L)'
;MQLVYPAVFYPDPDSTAYCVTVPDLPGCVTGGNSLAEAIAMGEDAASGWILGEIEDGKEAPPASNFSDIRPDPDIGEGFVSLLSLDMDAYAAKYGKKSVRKNLTIPAWLDTFAAQKKLNISKVLQDALTELYQKEAAV
;
A
#
# COMPACT_ATOMS: atom_id res chain seq x y z
N MET A 1 1.69 -2.21 -8.35
CA MET A 1 3.14 -2.18 -8.55
C MET A 1 3.71 -3.00 -7.42
N GLN A 2 4.53 -4.01 -7.72
CA GLN A 2 5.19 -4.80 -6.69
C GLN A 2 6.49 -4.09 -6.27
N LEU A 3 6.61 -3.77 -4.99
CA LEU A 3 7.81 -3.19 -4.39
C LEU A 3 8.34 -4.11 -3.30
N VAL A 4 9.66 -4.09 -3.09
CA VAL A 4 10.31 -4.87 -2.03
C VAL A 4 11.23 -3.95 -1.25
N TYR A 5 11.07 -3.92 0.07
CA TYR A 5 11.92 -3.12 0.96
C TYR A 5 12.54 -3.98 2.07
N PRO A 6 13.82 -3.76 2.40
CA PRO A 6 14.40 -4.33 3.60
C PRO A 6 13.80 -3.66 4.84
N ALA A 7 13.40 -4.48 5.80
CA ALA A 7 12.95 -4.06 7.12
C ALA A 7 13.76 -4.76 8.19
N VAL A 8 13.99 -4.07 9.30
CA VAL A 8 14.68 -4.62 10.46
C VAL A 8 13.66 -4.92 11.55
N PHE A 9 13.72 -6.14 12.06
CA PHE A 9 12.87 -6.69 13.11
C PHE A 9 13.69 -6.79 14.39
N TYR A 10 13.21 -6.15 15.44
CA TYR A 10 13.80 -6.18 16.78
C TYR A 10 12.84 -6.95 17.71
N PRO A 11 13.18 -8.19 18.12
CA PRO A 11 12.40 -8.93 19.09
C PRO A 11 12.45 -8.25 20.47
N ASP A 12 11.32 -8.30 21.17
CA ASP A 12 11.25 -7.96 22.58
C ASP A 12 11.83 -9.12 23.43
N PRO A 13 12.81 -8.88 24.33
CA PRO A 13 13.37 -9.92 25.18
C PRO A 13 12.36 -10.56 26.15
N ASP A 14 11.33 -9.82 26.55
CA ASP A 14 10.39 -10.22 27.59
C ASP A 14 9.05 -10.73 27.02
N SER A 15 8.87 -10.71 25.69
CA SER A 15 7.61 -11.10 25.05
C SER A 15 7.80 -11.72 23.67
N THR A 16 6.69 -12.10 23.01
CA THR A 16 6.71 -12.57 21.62
C THR A 16 6.60 -11.42 20.62
N ALA A 17 6.60 -10.17 21.10
CA ALA A 17 6.43 -9.00 20.26
C ALA A 17 7.70 -8.64 19.49
N TYR A 18 7.50 -7.92 18.39
CA TYR A 18 8.56 -7.40 17.54
C TYR A 18 8.28 -5.95 17.22
N CYS A 19 9.31 -5.12 17.26
CA CYS A 19 9.33 -3.81 16.62
C CYS A 19 9.91 -3.95 15.21
N VAL A 20 9.32 -3.25 14.25
CA VAL A 20 9.74 -3.26 12.85
C VAL A 20 10.05 -1.84 12.42
N THR A 21 11.18 -1.68 11.74
CA THR A 21 11.59 -0.41 11.13
C THR A 21 11.92 -0.64 9.67
N VAL A 22 11.64 0.33 8.81
CA VAL A 22 12.01 0.28 7.40
C VAL A 22 13.02 1.39 7.12
N PRO A 23 14.33 1.10 7.04
CA PRO A 23 15.38 2.13 6.97
C PRO A 23 15.22 3.13 5.82
N ASP A 24 14.74 2.67 4.67
CA ASP A 24 14.53 3.51 3.48
C ASP A 24 13.27 4.38 3.56
N LEU A 25 12.40 4.15 4.55
CA LEU A 25 11.16 4.89 4.78
C LEU A 25 11.26 5.59 6.16
N PRO A 26 11.85 6.80 6.23
CA PRO A 26 12.09 7.47 7.50
C PRO A 26 10.82 7.64 8.34
N GLY A 27 10.89 7.21 9.60
CA GLY A 27 9.76 7.24 10.53
C GLY A 27 8.74 6.12 10.36
N CYS A 28 8.93 5.20 9.41
CA CYS A 28 8.11 3.99 9.29
C CYS A 28 8.52 2.98 10.38
N VAL A 29 7.84 3.08 11.52
CA VAL A 29 8.02 2.20 12.68
C VAL A 29 6.67 1.57 13.04
N THR A 30 6.67 0.26 13.23
CA THR A 30 5.47 -0.52 13.56
C THR A 30 5.86 -1.73 14.41
N GLY A 31 4.93 -2.64 14.65
CA GLY A 31 5.21 -3.87 15.40
C GLY A 31 4.00 -4.79 15.47
N GLY A 32 4.20 -5.95 16.09
CA GLY A 32 3.16 -6.93 16.31
C GLY A 32 3.51 -7.85 17.48
N ASN A 33 2.53 -8.55 18.04
CA ASN A 33 2.69 -9.45 19.19
C ASN A 33 3.27 -10.82 18.79
N SER A 34 3.54 -11.02 17.50
CA SER A 34 4.20 -12.19 16.93
C SER A 34 4.95 -11.77 15.67
N LEU A 35 5.87 -12.62 15.20
CA LEU A 35 6.60 -12.34 13.96
C LEU A 35 5.65 -12.21 12.75
N ALA A 36 4.64 -13.08 12.67
CA ALA A 36 3.67 -13.03 11.57
C ALA A 36 2.86 -11.73 11.58
N GLU A 37 2.42 -11.29 12.76
CA GLU A 37 1.73 -10.01 12.91
C GLU A 37 2.67 -8.84 12.59
N ALA A 38 3.91 -8.87 13.06
CA ALA A 38 4.89 -7.83 12.79
C ALA A 38 5.23 -7.70 11.29
N ILE A 39 5.30 -8.81 10.54
CA ILE A 39 5.46 -8.80 9.09
C ILE A 39 4.24 -8.14 8.44
N ALA A 40 3.03 -8.57 8.79
CA ALA A 40 1.80 -8.01 8.23
C ALA A 40 1.65 -6.51 8.52
N MET A 41 1.97 -6.10 9.76
CA MET A 41 1.97 -4.70 10.17
C MET A 41 3.09 -3.89 9.51
N GLY A 42 4.24 -4.52 9.25
CA GLY A 42 5.35 -3.97 8.46
C GLY A 42 4.93 -3.67 7.03
N GLU A 43 4.31 -4.64 6.35
CA GLU A 43 3.80 -4.49 4.98
C GLU A 43 2.73 -3.39 4.91
N ASP A 44 1.80 -3.35 5.86
CA ASP A 44 0.77 -2.31 5.93
C ASP A 44 1.37 -0.92 6.15
N ALA A 45 2.27 -0.77 7.13
CA ALA A 45 2.90 0.51 7.44
C ALA A 45 3.75 1.04 6.28
N ALA A 46 4.55 0.17 5.64
CA ALA A 46 5.37 0.53 4.49
C ALA A 46 4.51 0.91 3.28
N SER A 47 3.45 0.13 3.01
CA SER A 47 2.51 0.42 1.91
C SER A 47 1.78 1.75 2.15
N GLY A 48 1.32 2.02 3.37
CA GLY A 48 0.67 3.28 3.72
C GLY A 48 1.59 4.48 3.57
N TRP A 49 2.85 4.35 4.01
CA TRP A 49 3.87 5.40 3.88
C TRP A 49 4.12 5.73 2.40
N ILE A 50 4.35 4.72 1.56
CA ILE A 50 4.62 4.88 0.12
C ILE A 50 3.40 5.44 -0.61
N LEU A 51 2.20 4.94 -0.28
CA LEU A 51 0.96 5.44 -0.88
C LEU A 51 0.78 6.94 -0.61
N GLY A 52 1.09 7.40 0.60
CA GLY A 52 1.07 8.82 0.96
C GLY A 52 1.96 9.67 0.03
N GLU A 53 3.22 9.27 -0.17
CA GLU A 53 4.13 10.00 -1.06
C GLU A 53 3.62 10.00 -2.53
N ILE A 54 3.07 8.88 -3.01
CA ILE A 54 2.47 8.78 -4.35
C ILE A 54 1.23 9.69 -4.49
N GLU A 55 0.40 9.76 -3.46
CA GLU A 55 -0.78 10.64 -3.46
C GLU A 55 -0.38 12.12 -3.51
N ASP A 56 0.71 12.49 -2.82
CA ASP A 56 1.35 13.80 -2.88
C ASP A 56 2.07 14.08 -4.22
N GLY A 57 2.11 13.12 -5.13
CA GLY A 57 2.70 13.25 -6.46
C GLY A 57 4.22 13.08 -6.49
N LYS A 58 4.79 12.49 -5.44
CA LYS A 58 6.19 12.09 -5.38
C LYS A 58 6.33 10.62 -5.79
N GLU A 59 7.57 10.19 -5.99
CA GLU A 59 7.90 8.80 -6.28
C GLU A 59 8.23 8.03 -4.99
N ALA A 60 8.04 6.71 -5.02
CA ALA A 60 8.50 5.85 -3.92
C ALA A 60 10.04 5.92 -3.84
N PRO A 61 10.64 5.99 -2.64
CA PRO A 61 12.08 5.96 -2.48
C PRO A 61 12.70 4.71 -3.13
N PRO A 62 13.96 4.75 -3.58
CA PRO A 62 14.64 3.52 -3.99
C PRO A 62 14.87 2.64 -2.76
N ALA A 63 14.57 1.34 -2.88
CA ALA A 63 14.91 0.37 -1.85
C ALA A 63 16.41 0.10 -1.84
N SER A 64 17.01 0.11 -0.65
CA SER A 64 18.40 -0.27 -0.44
C SER A 64 18.60 -1.77 -0.69
N ASN A 65 19.84 -2.16 -1.01
CA ASN A 65 20.19 -3.57 -1.06
C ASN A 65 20.11 -4.15 0.36
N PHE A 66 19.38 -5.26 0.52
CA PHE A 66 19.28 -5.99 1.78
C PHE A 66 20.63 -6.27 2.43
N SER A 67 21.65 -6.55 1.62
CA SER A 67 23.01 -6.86 2.10
C SER A 67 23.73 -5.68 2.73
N ASP A 68 23.24 -4.45 2.53
CA ASP A 68 23.81 -3.24 3.10
C ASP A 68 23.11 -2.81 4.39
N ILE A 69 21.92 -3.34 4.66
CA ILE A 69 21.15 -3.02 5.86
C ILE A 69 21.64 -3.84 7.04
N ARG A 70 21.85 -3.17 8.17
CA ARG A 70 22.20 -3.81 9.44
C ARG A 70 21.25 -3.31 10.54
N PRO A 71 20.92 -4.17 11.52
CA PRO A 71 20.25 -3.71 12.72
C PRO A 71 21.08 -2.64 13.43
N ASP A 72 20.40 -1.63 13.95
CA ASP A 72 21.00 -0.57 14.73
C ASP A 72 21.37 -1.10 16.13
N PRO A 73 22.67 -1.12 16.50
CA PRO A 73 23.12 -1.58 17.81
C PRO A 73 22.51 -0.79 18.98
N ASP A 74 22.11 0.47 18.77
CA ASP A 74 21.53 1.31 19.81
C ASP A 74 20.08 0.92 20.12
N ILE A 75 19.39 0.26 19.20
CA ILE A 75 18.03 -0.26 19.39
C ILE A 75 18.07 -1.64 20.05
N GLY A 76 18.97 -2.52 19.58
CA GLY A 76 19.18 -3.85 20.14
C GLY A 76 19.56 -4.88 19.08
N GLU A 77 19.61 -6.15 19.49
CA GLU A 77 19.82 -7.25 18.56
C GLU A 77 18.57 -7.44 17.70
N GLY A 78 18.72 -7.33 16.38
CA GLY A 78 17.64 -7.54 15.42
C GLY A 78 18.09 -8.36 14.23
N PHE A 79 17.17 -8.61 13.31
CA PHE A 79 17.47 -9.24 12.03
C PHE A 79 16.76 -8.51 10.89
N VAL A 80 17.31 -8.63 9.69
CA VAL A 80 16.74 -8.01 8.49
C VAL A 80 15.88 -9.05 7.77
N SER A 81 14.71 -8.63 7.29
CA SER A 81 13.87 -9.40 6.37
C SER A 81 13.34 -8.48 5.25
N LEU A 82 12.77 -9.06 4.21
CA LEU A 82 12.15 -8.32 3.11
C LEU A 82 10.64 -8.24 3.31
N LEU A 83 10.07 -7.07 3.06
CA LEU A 83 8.63 -6.85 2.94
C LEU A 83 8.26 -6.80 1.46
N SER A 84 7.25 -7.57 1.06
CA SER A 84 6.73 -7.56 -0.32
C SER A 84 5.43 -6.77 -0.37
N LEU A 85 5.44 -5.66 -1.11
CA LEU A 85 4.34 -4.69 -1.10
C LEU A 85 3.62 -4.70 -2.46
N ASP A 86 2.34 -5.09 -2.45
CA ASP A 86 1.46 -4.90 -3.61
C ASP A 86 0.78 -3.54 -3.53
N MET A 87 1.43 -2.54 -4.13
CA MET A 87 0.91 -1.17 -4.11
C MET A 87 -0.36 -0.99 -4.94
N ASP A 88 -0.65 -1.85 -5.93
CA ASP A 88 -1.89 -1.71 -6.71
C ASP A 88 -3.08 -2.18 -5.87
N ALA A 89 -2.95 -3.35 -5.23
CA ALA A 89 -3.96 -3.87 -4.32
C ALA A 89 -4.16 -2.93 -3.12
N TYR A 90 -3.06 -2.38 -2.57
CA TYR A 90 -3.14 -1.45 -1.45
C TYR A 90 -3.82 -0.13 -1.83
N ALA A 91 -3.47 0.46 -2.98
CA ALA A 91 -4.11 1.67 -3.48
C ALA A 91 -5.59 1.45 -3.83
N ALA A 92 -5.96 0.28 -4.37
CA ALA A 92 -7.35 -0.06 -4.63
C ALA A 92 -8.18 -0.12 -3.34
N LYS A 93 -7.58 -0.54 -2.22
CA LYS A 93 -8.25 -0.66 -0.92
C LYS A 93 -8.28 0.65 -0.12
N TYR A 94 -7.18 1.41 -0.13
CA TYR A 94 -6.97 2.54 0.78
C TYR A 94 -6.77 3.90 0.08
N GLY A 95 -6.52 3.90 -1.23
CA GLY A 95 -6.32 5.11 -2.02
C GLY A 95 -7.56 5.99 -2.05
N LYS A 96 -7.36 7.30 -1.90
CA LYS A 96 -8.44 8.31 -1.87
C LYS A 96 -8.38 9.26 -3.06
N LYS A 97 -7.27 9.28 -3.78
CA LYS A 97 -7.05 10.17 -4.91
C LYS A 97 -8.00 9.85 -6.07
N SER A 98 -8.98 10.73 -6.27
CA SER A 98 -9.83 10.70 -7.45
C SER A 98 -9.14 11.39 -8.63
N VAL A 99 -9.09 10.72 -9.78
CA VAL A 99 -8.54 11.28 -11.01
C VAL A 99 -9.66 11.66 -11.95
N ARG A 100 -9.68 12.91 -12.42
CA ARG A 100 -10.65 13.35 -13.43
C ARG A 100 -10.37 12.61 -14.75
N LYS A 101 -11.41 12.00 -15.32
CA LYS A 101 -11.37 11.37 -16.64
C LYS A 101 -12.36 12.06 -17.56
N ASN A 102 -11.92 12.36 -18.79
CA ASN A 102 -12.79 12.76 -19.88
C ASN A 102 -13.11 11.50 -20.70
N LEU A 103 -14.38 11.28 -21.02
CA LEU A 103 -14.86 10.08 -21.70
C LEU A 103 -15.82 10.44 -22.83
N THR A 104 -15.98 9.52 -23.77
CA THR A 104 -16.89 9.66 -24.90
C THR A 104 -17.90 8.52 -24.86
N ILE A 105 -19.19 8.86 -24.88
CA ILE A 105 -20.30 7.90 -24.90
C ILE A 105 -21.30 8.27 -26.01
N PRO A 106 -22.09 7.31 -26.51
CA PRO A 106 -23.17 7.60 -27.45
C PRO A 106 -24.18 8.61 -26.88
N ALA A 107 -24.67 9.54 -27.71
CA ALA A 107 -25.58 10.62 -27.29
C ALA A 107 -26.88 10.12 -26.63
N TRP A 108 -27.40 8.98 -27.07
CA TRP A 108 -28.60 8.38 -26.47
C TRP A 108 -28.35 7.91 -25.03
N LEU A 109 -27.12 7.49 -24.69
CA LEU A 109 -26.75 7.02 -23.37
C LEU A 109 -26.60 8.18 -22.38
N ASP A 110 -26.04 9.30 -22.84
CA ASP A 110 -25.98 10.54 -22.06
C ASP A 110 -27.39 11.07 -21.75
N THR A 111 -28.27 11.08 -22.77
CA THR A 111 -29.68 11.46 -22.61
C THR A 111 -30.39 10.58 -21.58
N PHE A 112 -30.19 9.26 -21.66
CA PHE A 112 -30.75 8.31 -20.69
C PHE A 112 -30.23 8.56 -19.27
N ALA A 113 -28.92 8.76 -19.10
CA ALA A 113 -28.31 9.02 -17.80
C ALA A 113 -28.84 10.32 -17.17
N ALA A 114 -28.98 11.39 -17.98
CA ALA A 114 -29.54 12.66 -17.55
C ALA A 114 -31.00 12.54 -17.10
N GLN A 115 -31.85 11.85 -17.88
CA GLN A 115 -33.26 11.63 -17.52
C GLN A 115 -33.42 10.85 -16.22
N LYS A 116 -32.57 9.84 -16.00
CA LYS A 116 -32.54 9.02 -14.79
C LYS A 116 -31.76 9.67 -13.64
N LYS A 117 -31.18 10.87 -13.85
CA LYS A 117 -30.34 11.60 -12.87
C LYS A 117 -29.18 10.75 -12.33
N LEU A 118 -28.57 9.95 -13.20
CA LEU A 118 -27.45 9.08 -12.82
C LEU A 118 -26.16 9.88 -12.66
N ASN A 119 -25.35 9.52 -11.68
CA ASN A 119 -23.99 10.00 -11.56
C ASN A 119 -23.07 9.13 -12.42
N ILE A 120 -22.70 9.62 -13.60
CA ILE A 120 -21.86 8.89 -14.56
C ILE A 120 -20.51 8.49 -13.95
N SER A 121 -19.92 9.36 -13.13
CA SER A 121 -18.66 9.05 -12.43
C SER A 121 -18.84 7.86 -11.48
N LYS A 122 -19.95 7.81 -10.73
CA LYS A 122 -20.23 6.72 -9.79
C LYS A 122 -20.52 5.41 -10.52
N VAL A 123 -21.32 5.46 -11.60
CA VAL A 123 -21.61 4.30 -12.44
C VAL A 123 -20.31 3.72 -13.04
N LEU A 124 -19.42 4.59 -13.53
CA LEU A 124 -18.12 4.16 -14.04
C LEU A 124 -17.25 3.53 -12.94
N GLN A 125 -17.19 4.15 -11.75
CA GLN A 125 -16.45 3.61 -10.61
C GLN A 125 -16.96 2.23 -10.21
N ASP A 126 -18.28 2.06 -10.10
CA ASP A 126 -18.89 0.80 -9.68
C ASP A 126 -18.62 -0.31 -10.71
N ALA A 127 -18.78 -0.02 -12.00
CA ALA A 127 -18.51 -0.97 -13.08
C ALA A 127 -17.03 -1.38 -13.15
N LEU A 128 -16.10 -0.44 -13.01
CA LEU A 128 -14.66 -0.74 -12.99
C LEU A 128 -14.25 -1.53 -11.74
N THR A 129 -14.85 -1.21 -10.58
CA THR A 129 -14.60 -1.95 -9.33
C THR A 129 -15.06 -3.40 -9.45
N GLU A 130 -16.23 -3.64 -10.04
CA GLU A 130 -16.74 -4.99 -10.26
C GLU A 130 -15.83 -5.80 -11.21
N LEU A 131 -15.33 -5.18 -12.27
CA LEU A 131 -14.37 -5.83 -13.18
C LEU A 131 -13.06 -6.17 -12.47
N TYR A 132 -12.52 -5.24 -11.68
CA TYR A 132 -11.29 -5.46 -10.91
C TYR A 132 -11.44 -6.61 -9.89
N GLN A 133 -12.56 -6.64 -9.16
CA GLN A 133 -12.83 -7.71 -8.19
C GLN A 133 -12.96 -9.09 -8.85
N LYS A 134 -13.51 -9.16 -10.07
CA LYS A 134 -13.60 -10.42 -10.82
C LYS A 134 -12.22 -10.93 -11.24
N GLU A 135 -11.31 -10.05 -11.62
CA GLU A 135 -9.93 -10.44 -11.96
C GLU A 135 -9.12 -10.83 -10.73
N ALA A 136 -9.27 -10.12 -9.61
CA ALA A 136 -8.56 -10.41 -8.37
C ALA A 136 -9.00 -11.72 -7.67
N ALA A 137 -10.14 -12.30 -8.07
CA ALA A 137 -10.68 -13.55 -7.52
C ALA A 137 -10.29 -14.81 -8.31
N VAL A 138 -9.53 -14.67 -9.40
CA VAL A 138 -9.04 -15.75 -10.28
C VAL A 138 -7.56 -16.01 -10.02
#